data_AF-A0ABD1B8T4-F1
#
_entry.id   AF-A0ABD1B8T4-F1
#
_cell.length_a   1.000
_cell.length_b   1.000
_cell.length_c   1.000
_cell.angle_alpha   90.00
_cell.angle_beta   90.00
_cell.angle_gamma   90.00
#
_symmetry.space_group_name_H-M   'P 1'
#
loop_
_entity.id
_entity.type
_entity.pdbx_description
1 polymer ?
#
loop_
_entity_poly.entity_id
_entity_poly.type
_entity_poly.pdbx_seq_one_letter_code
_entity_poly.pdbx_strand_id
1 'polypeptide(L)'
;MSYIGQFLGEKDTLMKIMEKDFPELGLTQEDCIEMSWIESIVYNSGFPTDPPSPTEILLQAKSPIGKVYFKAKSDFAREPIPVLGLKGMLKKFLEEDAALMIWTPYGGKMDKIPESEIPFPHRNGTLFMIQYYRNWSDSDKRSNSHIKWIRELYSYMTPYVSSNPRQAYVNYRDLDLGRNKNNSKVNFIEAKIWGAKYFKDNFNRLVKIKTKIDPENFFRHEQSIPPLCLS
;
A
#
# COMPACT_ATOMS: atom_id res chain seq x y z
N MET A 1 -15.02 -8.27 7.77
CA MET A 1 -13.55 -8.36 7.66
C MET A 1 -13.23 -9.75 7.15
N SER A 2 -12.21 -9.89 6.30
CA SER A 2 -11.75 -11.19 5.79
C SER A 2 -10.25 -11.33 6.08
N TYR A 3 -9.82 -12.57 6.33
CA TYR A 3 -8.42 -12.94 6.48
C TYR A 3 -8.07 -13.87 5.33
N ILE A 4 -7.23 -13.40 4.41
CA ILE A 4 -6.81 -14.15 3.23
C ILE A 4 -5.31 -14.36 3.36
N GLY A 5 -4.86 -15.60 3.22
CA GLY A 5 -3.47 -15.99 3.41
C GLY A 5 -2.98 -16.89 2.29
N GLN A 6 -1.67 -16.85 2.06
CA GLN A 6 -0.97 -17.80 1.20
C GLN A 6 0.13 -18.46 2.05
N PHE A 7 0.07 -19.78 2.16
CA PHE A 7 1.08 -20.57 2.84
C PHE A 7 1.88 -21.38 1.81
N LEU A 8 3.21 -21.30 1.89
CA LEU A 8 4.11 -22.01 0.99
C LEU A 8 4.45 -23.38 1.58
N GLY A 9 3.49 -24.29 1.55
CA GLY A 9 3.62 -25.64 2.08
C GLY A 9 2.28 -26.35 2.10
N GLU A 10 2.28 -27.53 2.71
CA GLU A 10 1.09 -28.38 2.83
C GLU A 10 0.13 -27.86 3.91
N LYS A 11 -1.17 -28.09 3.69
CA LYS A 11 -2.28 -27.69 4.56
C LYS A 11 -2.10 -28.19 5.99
N ASP A 12 -1.68 -29.44 6.19
CA ASP A 12 -1.48 -29.99 7.54
C ASP A 12 -0.41 -29.24 8.35
N THR A 13 0.61 -28.72 7.66
CA THR A 13 1.64 -27.89 8.30
C THR A 13 1.08 -26.51 8.65
N LEU A 14 0.28 -25.91 7.76
CA LEU A 14 -0.43 -24.67 8.06
C LEU A 14 -1.32 -24.82 9.29
N MET A 15 -2.12 -25.88 9.37
CA MET A 15 -3.04 -26.12 10.48
C MET A 15 -2.32 -26.16 11.83
N LYS A 16 -1.18 -26.87 11.92
CA LYS A 16 -0.36 -26.95 13.13
C LYS A 16 0.20 -25.58 13.55
N ILE A 17 0.61 -24.77 12.58
CA ILE A 17 1.11 -23.42 12.86
C ILE A 17 -0.02 -22.53 13.36
N MET A 18 -1.18 -22.57 12.71
CA MET A 18 -2.33 -21.74 13.07
C MET A 18 -2.92 -22.10 14.44
N GLU A 19 -3.00 -23.39 14.77
CA GLU A 19 -3.43 -23.84 16.10
C GLU A 19 -2.50 -23.36 17.20
N LYS A 20 -1.19 -23.29 16.92
CA LYS A 20 -0.18 -22.88 17.89
C LYS A 20 -0.06 -21.36 18.03
N ASP A 21 0.04 -20.65 16.90
CA ASP A 21 0.50 -19.26 16.88
C ASP A 21 -0.64 -18.26 16.60
N PHE A 22 -1.81 -18.71 16.10
CA PHE A 22 -2.97 -17.84 15.89
C PHE A 22 -4.33 -18.57 16.01
N PRO A 23 -4.61 -19.26 17.14
CA PRO A 23 -5.82 -20.07 17.31
C PRO A 23 -7.11 -19.24 17.30
N GLU A 24 -7.05 -17.94 17.63
CA GLU A 24 -8.21 -17.05 17.70
C GLU A 24 -8.89 -16.83 16.34
N LEU A 25 -8.17 -17.08 15.22
CA LEU A 25 -8.77 -17.03 13.89
C LEU A 25 -9.79 -18.16 13.68
N GLY A 26 -9.64 -19.29 14.38
CA GLY A 26 -10.52 -20.45 14.24
C GLY A 26 -10.47 -21.09 12.84
N LEU A 27 -9.32 -21.02 12.16
CA LEU A 27 -9.14 -21.61 10.84
C LEU A 27 -9.42 -23.12 10.87
N THR A 28 -10.21 -23.61 9.92
CA THR A 28 -10.52 -25.03 9.76
C THR A 28 -9.87 -25.61 8.51
N GLN A 29 -9.91 -26.94 8.38
CA GLN A 29 -9.40 -27.62 7.22
C GLN A 29 -10.21 -27.30 5.96
N GLU A 30 -11.50 -27.06 6.11
CA GLU A 30 -12.46 -26.74 5.04
C GLU A 30 -12.22 -25.34 4.47
N ASP A 31 -11.62 -24.44 5.25
CA ASP A 31 -11.23 -23.09 4.80
C ASP A 31 -9.96 -23.09 3.93
N CYS A 32 -9.21 -24.20 3.93
CA CYS A 32 -7.92 -24.31 3.27
C CYS A 32 -8.05 -25.04 1.93
N ILE A 33 -7.62 -24.39 0.85
CA ILE A 33 -7.58 -24.98 -0.50
C ILE A 33 -6.11 -25.11 -0.92
N GLU A 34 -5.67 -26.35 -1.17
CA GLU A 34 -4.36 -26.60 -1.75
C GLU A 34 -4.42 -26.42 -3.26
N MET A 35 -3.45 -25.69 -3.80
CA MET A 35 -3.34 -25.42 -5.23
C MET A 35 -1.88 -25.11 -5.57
N SER A 36 -1.55 -25.18 -6.86
CA SER A 36 -0.26 -24.74 -7.35
C SER A 36 -0.05 -23.23 -7.13
N TRP A 37 1.20 -22.80 -7.17
CA TRP A 37 1.51 -21.38 -7.01
C TRP A 37 0.80 -20.50 -8.05
N ILE A 38 0.72 -20.93 -9.32
CA ILE A 38 0.09 -20.12 -10.37
C ILE A 38 -1.43 -20.01 -10.20
N GLU A 39 -2.09 -21.07 -9.73
CA GLU A 39 -3.52 -21.03 -9.38
C GLU A 39 -3.76 -20.06 -8.22
N SER A 40 -2.87 -20.05 -7.22
CA SER A 40 -2.98 -19.12 -6.09
C SER A 40 -2.90 -17.65 -6.51
N ILE A 41 -2.14 -17.31 -7.57
CA ILE A 41 -2.08 -15.95 -8.11
C ILE A 41 -3.45 -15.53 -8.66
N VAL A 42 -4.11 -16.43 -9.39
CA VAL A 42 -5.43 -16.18 -9.99
C VAL A 42 -6.52 -16.13 -8.92
N TYR A 43 -6.50 -17.07 -7.97
CA TYR A 43 -7.39 -17.09 -6.81
C TYR A 43 -7.31 -15.80 -6.00
N ASN A 44 -6.09 -15.36 -5.62
CA ASN A 44 -5.88 -14.14 -4.84
C ASN A 44 -6.26 -12.87 -5.61
N SER A 45 -6.32 -12.93 -6.94
CA SER A 45 -6.77 -11.84 -7.80
C SER A 45 -8.30 -11.77 -7.95
N GLY A 46 -9.04 -12.69 -7.30
CA GLY A 46 -10.50 -12.75 -7.33
C GLY A 46 -11.09 -13.36 -8.60
N PHE A 47 -10.28 -14.07 -9.39
CA PHE A 47 -10.73 -14.77 -10.58
C PHE A 47 -11.08 -16.24 -10.28
N PRO A 48 -12.00 -16.85 -11.04
CA PRO A 48 -12.22 -18.29 -10.96
C PRO A 48 -10.95 -19.05 -11.33
N THR A 49 -10.69 -20.15 -10.66
CA THR A 49 -9.51 -21.00 -10.92
C THR A 49 -9.76 -22.06 -11.99
N ASP A 50 -11.03 -22.33 -12.36
CA ASP A 50 -11.41 -23.28 -13.41
C ASP A 50 -12.90 -23.13 -13.81
N PRO A 51 -13.28 -23.11 -15.11
CA PRO A 51 -12.63 -22.47 -16.27
C PRO A 51 -12.96 -20.97 -16.37
N PRO A 52 -12.14 -20.13 -17.05
CA PRO A 52 -10.95 -20.45 -17.85
C PRO A 52 -9.70 -20.75 -16.99
N SER A 53 -8.67 -21.34 -17.61
CA SER A 53 -7.43 -21.73 -16.93
C SER A 53 -6.65 -20.51 -16.41
N PRO A 54 -5.78 -20.69 -15.39
CA PRO A 54 -4.98 -19.59 -14.85
C PRO A 54 -4.15 -18.85 -15.91
N THR A 55 -3.54 -19.58 -16.84
CA THR A 55 -2.73 -19.00 -17.92
C THR A 55 -3.57 -18.17 -18.88
N GLU A 56 -4.77 -18.64 -19.24
CA GLU A 56 -5.68 -17.89 -20.11
C GLU A 56 -6.11 -16.58 -19.47
N ILE A 57 -6.32 -16.57 -18.15
CA ILE A 57 -6.64 -15.34 -17.40
C ILE A 57 -5.44 -14.39 -17.40
N LEU A 58 -4.24 -14.88 -17.07
CA LEU A 58 -3.05 -14.04 -16.94
C LEU A 58 -2.53 -13.49 -18.28
N LEU A 59 -2.83 -14.16 -19.40
CA LEU A 59 -2.50 -13.67 -20.74
C LEU A 59 -3.48 -12.60 -21.27
N GLN A 60 -4.60 -12.37 -20.59
CA GLN A 60 -5.46 -11.22 -20.87
C GLN A 60 -4.75 -9.95 -20.43
N ALA A 61 -3.92 -9.39 -21.32
CA ALA A 61 -3.10 -8.19 -21.07
C ALA A 61 -3.90 -6.95 -20.61
N LYS A 62 -5.23 -7.01 -20.63
CA LYS A 62 -6.14 -5.97 -20.15
C LYS A 62 -7.11 -6.56 -19.12
N SER A 63 -7.31 -5.83 -18.04
CA SER A 63 -8.31 -6.20 -17.04
C SER A 63 -9.73 -6.18 -17.64
N PRO A 64 -10.56 -7.20 -17.37
CA PRO A 64 -11.96 -7.22 -17.78
C PRO A 64 -12.83 -6.25 -16.95
N ILE A 65 -12.30 -5.68 -15.86
CA ILE A 65 -13.03 -4.85 -14.89
C ILE A 65 -13.28 -3.42 -15.44
N GLY A 66 -12.78 -3.09 -16.63
CA GLY A 66 -13.03 -1.81 -17.29
C GLY A 66 -12.39 -0.62 -16.56
N LYS A 67 -12.87 0.60 -16.84
CA LYS A 67 -12.38 1.82 -16.18
C LYS A 67 -12.98 1.94 -14.78
N VAL A 68 -12.12 2.10 -13.79
CA VAL A 68 -12.50 2.30 -12.38
C VAL A 68 -11.89 3.60 -11.89
N TYR A 69 -12.71 4.49 -11.34
CA TYR A 69 -12.23 5.68 -10.64
C TYR A 69 -11.93 5.31 -9.20
N PHE A 70 -10.88 5.85 -8.62
CA PHE A 70 -10.57 5.56 -7.22
C PHE A 70 -9.74 6.66 -6.57
N LYS A 71 -9.74 6.64 -5.23
CA LYS A 71 -8.76 7.31 -4.39
C LYS A 71 -8.13 6.28 -3.47
N ALA A 72 -6.81 6.35 -3.36
CA ALA A 72 -6.04 5.50 -2.48
C ALA A 72 -5.10 6.31 -1.59
N LYS A 73 -4.74 5.75 -0.44
CA LYS A 73 -3.72 6.25 0.50
C LYS A 73 -2.99 5.06 1.11
N SER A 74 -1.84 5.31 1.72
CA SER A 74 -1.11 4.27 2.45
C SER A 74 -0.48 4.75 3.74
N ASP A 75 -0.35 3.82 4.68
CA ASP A 75 0.38 3.97 5.94
C ASP A 75 1.21 2.73 6.23
N PHE A 76 2.10 2.86 7.22
CA PHE A 76 2.80 1.75 7.84
C PHE A 76 2.58 1.81 9.35
N ALA A 77 2.19 0.68 9.95
CA ALA A 77 2.08 0.53 11.39
C ALA A 77 3.39 -0.05 11.94
N ARG A 78 3.89 0.54 13.03
CA ARG A 78 5.09 0.08 13.75
C ARG A 78 4.77 -0.48 15.13
N GLU A 79 3.56 -0.22 15.61
CA GLU A 79 2.99 -0.72 16.87
C GLU A 79 1.56 -1.22 16.62
N PRO A 80 1.04 -2.16 17.43
CA PRO A 80 -0.34 -2.59 17.32
C PRO A 80 -1.33 -1.44 17.54
N ILE A 81 -2.33 -1.33 16.66
CA ILE A 81 -3.39 -0.33 16.81
C ILE A 81 -4.26 -0.74 18.01
N PRO A 82 -4.47 0.13 19.01
CA PRO A 82 -5.26 -0.21 20.19
C PRO A 82 -6.72 -0.49 19.82
N VAL A 83 -7.41 -1.33 20.60
CA VAL A 83 -8.81 -1.73 20.35
C VAL A 83 -9.75 -0.53 20.19
N LEU A 84 -9.55 0.55 20.97
CA LEU A 84 -10.34 1.78 20.81
C LEU A 84 -10.09 2.47 19.46
N GLY A 85 -8.86 2.43 18.96
CA GLY A 85 -8.50 2.89 17.61
C GLY A 85 -9.18 2.04 16.53
N LEU A 86 -9.18 0.72 16.69
CA LEU A 86 -9.88 -0.20 15.77
C LEU A 86 -11.40 0.06 15.76
N LYS A 87 -12.03 0.25 16.92
CA LYS A 87 -13.47 0.53 17.02
C LYS A 87 -13.86 1.82 16.30
N GLY A 88 -13.09 2.91 16.48
CA GLY A 88 -13.38 4.16 15.78
C GLY A 88 -13.08 4.10 14.28
N MET A 89 -12.04 3.36 13.87
CA MET A 89 -11.76 3.06 12.46
C MET A 89 -12.94 2.32 11.83
N LEU A 90 -13.43 1.26 12.46
CA LEU A 90 -14.60 0.49 11.98
C LEU A 90 -15.85 1.36 11.90
N LYS A 91 -16.09 2.22 12.89
CA LYS A 91 -17.22 3.18 12.85
C LYS A 91 -17.15 4.07 11.61
N LYS A 92 -15.96 4.58 11.25
CA LYS A 92 -15.76 5.38 10.03
C LYS A 92 -15.95 4.56 8.75
N PHE A 93 -15.58 3.29 8.75
CA PHE A 93 -15.84 2.39 7.62
C PHE A 93 -17.32 2.19 7.35
N LEU A 94 -18.16 2.17 8.40
CA LEU A 94 -19.61 2.06 8.26
C LEU A 94 -20.28 3.33 7.69
N GLU A 95 -19.54 4.42 7.53
CA GLU A 95 -20.03 5.68 6.94
C GLU A 95 -19.92 5.73 5.41
N GLU A 96 -19.22 4.76 4.78
CA GLU A 96 -18.96 4.74 3.32
C GLU A 96 -19.13 3.34 2.72
N ASP A 97 -19.88 3.26 1.63
CA ASP A 97 -20.09 2.02 0.90
C ASP A 97 -18.90 1.68 -0.01
N ALA A 98 -18.64 0.39 -0.20
CA ALA A 98 -17.59 -0.11 -1.09
C ALA A 98 -16.19 0.49 -0.83
N ALA A 99 -15.92 0.84 0.44
CA ALA A 99 -14.60 1.13 0.93
C ALA A 99 -13.83 -0.16 1.27
N LEU A 100 -12.51 -0.13 1.06
CA LEU A 100 -11.62 -1.24 1.35
C LEU A 100 -10.39 -0.76 2.15
N MET A 101 -10.01 -1.55 3.16
CA MET A 101 -8.72 -1.44 3.83
C MET A 101 -8.00 -2.77 3.67
N ILE A 102 -6.76 -2.75 3.15
CA ILE A 102 -5.93 -3.94 3.03
C ILE A 102 -4.74 -3.79 3.96
N TRP A 103 -4.53 -4.80 4.81
CA TRP A 103 -3.41 -4.83 5.75
C TRP A 103 -2.47 -5.94 5.31
N THR A 104 -1.26 -5.59 4.91
CA THR A 104 -0.26 -6.53 4.43
C THR A 104 0.82 -6.71 5.50
N PRO A 105 0.98 -7.91 6.08
CA PRO A 105 1.97 -8.15 7.12
C PRO A 105 3.39 -7.94 6.59
N TYR A 106 4.24 -7.32 7.41
CA TYR A 106 5.68 -7.18 7.21
C TYR A 106 6.40 -8.13 8.16
N GLY A 107 7.72 -8.01 8.26
CA GLY A 107 8.56 -8.95 8.99
C GLY A 107 9.33 -9.90 8.06
N GLY A 108 9.78 -11.03 8.60
CA GLY A 108 10.40 -12.10 7.82
C GLY A 108 11.60 -11.61 7.01
N LYS A 109 11.56 -11.75 5.67
CA LYS A 109 12.64 -11.29 4.79
C LYS A 109 12.75 -9.76 4.75
N MET A 110 11.66 -9.02 4.94
CA MET A 110 11.66 -7.55 4.87
C MET A 110 12.48 -6.91 5.99
N ASP A 111 12.54 -7.54 7.17
CA ASP A 111 13.34 -7.05 8.30
C ASP A 111 14.85 -7.25 8.12
N LYS A 112 15.23 -8.20 7.26
CA LYS A 112 16.64 -8.57 7.01
C LYS A 112 17.31 -7.68 5.96
N ILE A 113 16.55 -6.84 5.27
CA ILE A 113 17.03 -5.96 4.22
C ILE A 113 17.27 -4.57 4.84
N PRO A 114 18.50 -4.02 4.82
CA PRO A 114 18.75 -2.65 5.27
C PRO A 114 17.87 -1.62 4.54
N GLU A 115 17.40 -0.59 5.26
CA GLU A 115 16.54 0.45 4.69
C GLU A 115 17.19 1.19 3.50
N SER A 116 18.52 1.23 3.46
CA SER A 116 19.31 1.92 2.42
C SER A 116 19.75 1.05 1.25
N GLU A 117 19.45 -0.25 1.28
CA GLU A 117 19.86 -1.20 0.23
C GLU A 117 19.31 -0.79 -1.13
N ILE A 118 18.04 -0.41 -1.18
CA ILE A 118 17.34 0.13 -2.35
C ILE A 118 16.50 1.35 -1.94
N PRO A 119 15.92 2.13 -2.90
CA PRO A 119 15.17 3.34 -2.56
C PRO A 119 13.99 3.13 -1.60
N PHE A 120 13.35 1.96 -1.63
CA PHE A 120 12.23 1.61 -0.74
C PHE A 120 12.73 1.33 0.69
N PRO A 121 12.37 2.18 1.68
CA PRO A 121 13.04 2.19 2.98
C PRO A 121 12.27 1.47 4.08
N HIS A 122 11.02 1.05 3.84
CA HIS A 122 10.13 0.56 4.90
C HIS A 122 10.45 -0.91 5.22
N ARG A 123 11.39 -1.13 6.14
CA ARG A 123 11.95 -2.45 6.49
C ARG A 123 11.71 -2.78 7.96
N ASN A 124 12.76 -3.17 8.68
CA ASN A 124 12.74 -3.58 10.08
C ASN A 124 11.91 -2.66 11.00
N GLY A 125 11.14 -3.29 11.88
CA GLY A 125 10.22 -2.64 12.82
C GLY A 125 8.93 -2.11 12.18
N THR A 126 8.64 -2.50 10.93
CA THR A 126 7.32 -2.34 10.31
C THR A 126 6.50 -3.59 10.59
N LEU A 127 5.34 -3.47 11.24
CA LEU A 127 4.46 -4.61 11.50
C LEU A 127 3.62 -4.95 10.28
N PHE A 128 3.02 -3.94 9.65
CA PHE A 128 2.24 -4.11 8.43
C PHE A 128 2.09 -2.78 7.67
N MET A 129 1.88 -2.89 6.36
CA MET A 129 1.45 -1.79 5.51
C MET A 129 -0.08 -1.77 5.44
N ILE A 130 -0.65 -0.57 5.42
CA ILE A 130 -2.09 -0.34 5.27
C ILE A 130 -2.32 0.35 3.93
N GLN A 131 -3.21 -0.19 3.10
CA GLN A 131 -3.80 0.52 1.97
C GLN A 131 -5.23 0.92 2.32
N TYR A 132 -5.55 2.19 2.12
CA TYR A 132 -6.91 2.71 2.12
C TYR A 132 -7.34 2.85 0.67
N TYR A 133 -8.51 2.33 0.32
CA TYR A 133 -8.98 2.32 -1.06
C TYR A 133 -10.48 2.53 -1.13
N ARG A 134 -10.92 3.42 -2.01
CA ARG A 134 -12.32 3.58 -2.38
C ARG A 134 -12.36 3.82 -3.89
N ASN A 135 -13.02 2.93 -4.61
CA ASN A 135 -13.31 3.06 -6.04
C ASN A 135 -14.73 3.52 -6.30
N TRP A 136 -15.12 4.03 -7.46
CA TRP A 136 -16.52 4.29 -7.81
C TRP A 136 -16.71 4.24 -9.34
N SER A 137 -17.96 4.11 -9.79
CA SER A 137 -18.31 4.14 -11.21
C SER A 137 -18.34 5.56 -11.75
N ASP A 138 -18.24 5.71 -13.07
CA ASP A 138 -18.38 7.00 -13.76
C ASP A 138 -19.73 7.69 -13.47
N SER A 139 -20.78 6.88 -13.25
CA SER A 139 -22.12 7.35 -12.92
C SER A 139 -22.27 7.89 -11.49
N ASP A 140 -21.34 7.58 -10.58
CA ASP A 140 -21.40 8.08 -9.20
C ASP A 140 -20.86 9.52 -9.12
N LYS A 141 -21.78 10.47 -8.97
CA LYS A 141 -21.47 11.91 -8.89
C LYS A 141 -20.91 12.35 -7.53
N ARG A 142 -20.77 11.44 -6.55
CA ARG A 142 -20.32 11.75 -5.18
C ARG A 142 -18.80 11.65 -5.00
N SER A 143 -18.01 11.66 -6.07
CA SER A 143 -16.54 11.54 -6.03
C SER A 143 -15.86 12.44 -4.99
N ASN A 144 -16.32 13.69 -4.84
CA ASN A 144 -15.81 14.61 -3.81
C ASN A 144 -16.10 14.13 -2.38
N SER A 145 -17.26 13.51 -2.12
CA SER A 145 -17.60 12.91 -0.84
C SER A 145 -16.67 11.74 -0.52
N HIS A 146 -16.45 10.85 -1.49
CA HIS A 146 -15.58 9.67 -1.36
C HIS A 146 -14.14 10.08 -1.02
N ILE A 147 -13.64 11.12 -1.71
CA ILE A 147 -12.31 11.70 -1.46
C ILE A 147 -12.24 12.38 -0.09
N LYS A 148 -13.31 13.05 0.35
CA LYS A 148 -13.38 13.65 1.68
C LYS A 148 -13.36 12.57 2.76
N TRP A 149 -14.19 11.54 2.64
CA TRP A 149 -14.26 10.42 3.56
C TRP A 149 -12.89 9.73 3.75
N ILE A 150 -12.19 9.38 2.67
CA ILE A 150 -10.89 8.70 2.79
C ILE A 150 -9.82 9.60 3.41
N ARG A 151 -9.91 10.93 3.23
CA ARG A 151 -9.03 11.90 3.91
C ARG A 151 -9.34 11.96 5.41
N GLU A 152 -10.60 11.91 5.79
CA GLU A 152 -11.02 11.89 7.19
C GLU A 152 -10.62 10.59 7.90
N LEU A 153 -10.77 9.44 7.24
CA LEU A 153 -10.28 8.15 7.74
C LEU A 153 -8.76 8.16 7.89
N TYR A 154 -8.03 8.64 6.87
CA TYR A 154 -6.58 8.78 6.95
C TYR A 154 -6.15 9.72 8.08
N SER A 155 -6.85 10.84 8.28
CA SER A 155 -6.61 11.74 9.40
C SER A 155 -6.86 11.08 10.75
N TYR A 156 -7.93 10.29 10.88
CA TYR A 156 -8.24 9.53 12.09
C TYR A 156 -7.14 8.54 12.46
N MET A 157 -6.51 7.90 11.47
CA MET A 157 -5.46 6.90 11.70
C MET A 157 -4.10 7.48 12.11
N THR A 158 -3.92 8.80 12.03
CA THR A 158 -2.64 9.48 12.34
C THR A 158 -1.94 9.05 13.63
N PRO A 159 -2.61 8.93 14.79
CA PRO A 159 -1.92 8.58 16.04
C PRO A 159 -1.57 7.10 16.16
N TYR A 160 -2.02 6.24 15.23
CA TYR A 160 -1.86 4.78 15.31
C TYR A 160 -0.89 4.21 14.27
N VAL A 161 -0.28 5.07 13.46
CA VAL A 161 0.63 4.68 12.37
C VAL A 161 1.98 5.38 12.57
N SER A 162 2.96 5.02 11.74
CA SER A 162 4.28 5.65 11.76
C SER A 162 4.19 7.19 11.77
N SER A 163 5.14 7.80 12.46
CA SER A 163 5.28 9.26 12.54
C SER A 163 6.77 9.62 12.40
N ASN A 164 7.04 10.88 12.05
CA ASN A 164 8.39 11.43 11.92
C ASN A 164 9.38 10.63 11.03
N PRO A 165 9.08 10.45 9.72
CA PRO A 165 7.89 10.89 9.00
C PRO A 165 6.76 9.86 9.03
N ARG A 166 5.51 10.30 8.81
CA ARG A 166 4.42 9.37 8.49
C ARG A 166 4.66 8.72 7.14
N GLN A 167 5.05 7.45 7.16
CA GLN A 167 5.55 6.69 6.01
C GLN A 167 4.44 6.42 4.99
N ALA A 168 4.77 6.43 3.70
CA ALA A 168 3.85 6.15 2.60
C ALA A 168 4.55 5.34 1.49
N TYR A 169 3.79 4.62 0.67
CA TYR A 169 4.33 3.82 -0.44
C TYR A 169 4.21 4.55 -1.78
N VAL A 170 5.34 4.71 -2.48
CA VAL A 170 5.41 5.51 -3.73
C VAL A 170 4.54 4.95 -4.87
N ASN A 171 4.32 3.64 -4.93
CA ASN A 171 3.45 3.04 -5.95
C ASN A 171 1.95 3.29 -5.68
N TYR A 172 1.60 3.73 -4.46
CA TYR A 172 0.29 4.28 -4.13
C TYR A 172 0.40 5.80 -4.04
N ARG A 173 0.70 6.44 -5.18
CA ARG A 173 0.91 7.89 -5.26
C ARG A 173 -0.26 8.66 -4.68
N ASP A 174 0.07 9.63 -3.83
CA ASP A 174 -0.90 10.47 -3.15
C ASP A 174 -0.44 11.93 -3.19
N LEU A 175 -1.05 12.69 -4.09
CA LEU A 175 -0.77 14.12 -4.27
C LEU A 175 -1.18 14.96 -3.05
N ASP A 176 -1.99 14.42 -2.13
CA ASP A 176 -2.32 15.10 -0.87
C ASP A 176 -1.11 15.20 0.07
N LEU A 177 -0.05 14.41 -0.15
CA LEU A 177 1.19 14.49 0.63
C LEU A 177 2.05 15.71 0.27
N GLY A 178 1.77 16.34 -0.88
CA GLY A 178 2.52 17.47 -1.42
C GLY A 178 2.81 17.30 -2.91
N ARG A 179 3.06 18.42 -3.60
CA ARG A 179 3.37 18.46 -5.04
C ARG A 179 4.51 19.44 -5.26
N ASN A 180 5.37 19.14 -6.23
CA ASN A 180 6.28 20.10 -6.83
C ASN A 180 5.46 21.22 -7.49
N LYS A 181 5.98 22.44 -7.38
CA LYS A 181 5.48 23.61 -8.11
C LYS A 181 6.27 23.79 -9.40
N ASN A 182 5.83 24.72 -10.25
CA ASN A 182 6.52 25.04 -11.49
C ASN A 182 7.89 25.74 -11.28
N ASN A 183 8.29 26.02 -10.04
CA ASN A 183 9.55 26.70 -9.70
C ASN A 183 10.58 25.73 -9.10
N SER A 184 11.68 25.50 -9.81
CA SER A 184 12.71 24.51 -9.49
C SER A 184 13.41 24.71 -8.12
N LYS A 185 13.67 25.96 -7.71
CA LYS A 185 14.33 26.24 -6.41
C LYS A 185 13.44 25.91 -5.21
N VAL A 186 12.14 26.13 -5.34
CA VAL A 186 11.15 25.84 -4.30
C VAL A 186 10.90 24.33 -4.18
N ASN A 187 11.11 23.59 -5.26
CA ASN A 187 10.80 22.16 -5.33
C ASN A 187 11.63 21.30 -4.39
N PHE A 188 12.91 21.59 -4.10
CA PHE A 188 13.68 20.73 -3.19
C PHE A 188 13.11 20.74 -1.75
N ILE A 189 12.78 21.92 -1.23
CA ILE A 189 12.25 22.07 0.14
C ILE A 189 10.88 21.40 0.26
N GLU A 190 9.98 21.66 -0.69
CA GLU A 190 8.66 21.04 -0.72
C GLU A 190 8.75 19.53 -0.94
N ALA A 191 9.64 19.09 -1.82
CA ALA A 191 9.84 17.67 -2.11
C ALA A 191 10.44 16.91 -0.94
N LYS A 192 11.21 17.54 -0.07
CA LYS A 192 11.72 16.89 1.14
C LYS A 192 10.59 16.41 2.05
N ILE A 193 9.44 17.11 2.07
CA ILE A 193 8.29 16.76 2.91
C ILE A 193 7.66 15.44 2.45
N TRP A 194 7.23 15.34 1.19
CA TRP A 194 6.64 14.10 0.67
C TRP A 194 7.71 13.03 0.39
N GLY A 195 8.92 13.44 0.04
CA GLY A 195 10.06 12.57 -0.25
C GLY A 195 10.50 11.79 0.98
N ALA A 196 10.52 12.41 2.17
CA ALA A 196 10.79 11.70 3.41
C ALA A 196 9.71 10.65 3.73
N LYS A 197 8.44 10.90 3.39
CA LYS A 197 7.36 9.92 3.57
C LYS A 197 7.56 8.68 2.69
N TYR A 198 7.94 8.87 1.43
CA TYR A 198 8.14 7.78 0.49
C TYR A 198 9.48 7.04 0.64
N PHE A 199 10.55 7.77 0.93
CA PHE A 199 11.92 7.29 0.81
C PHE A 199 12.75 7.43 2.09
N LYS A 200 12.20 7.99 3.18
CA LYS A 200 12.92 8.27 4.44
C LYS A 200 14.28 8.92 4.12
N ASP A 201 15.36 8.41 4.71
CA ASP A 201 16.72 8.92 4.55
C ASP A 201 17.30 8.70 3.16
N ASN A 202 16.71 7.81 2.34
CA ASN A 202 17.15 7.58 0.97
C ASN A 202 16.86 8.74 0.03
N PHE A 203 15.95 9.66 0.39
CA PHE A 203 15.56 10.77 -0.48
C PHE A 203 16.76 11.63 -0.91
N ASN A 204 17.69 11.93 0.00
CA ASN A 204 18.88 12.73 -0.32
C ASN A 204 19.79 12.05 -1.35
N ARG A 205 19.98 10.72 -1.24
CA ARG A 205 20.74 9.94 -2.22
C ARG A 205 20.06 9.98 -3.59
N LEU A 206 18.73 9.89 -3.63
CA LEU A 206 17.97 9.95 -4.87
C LEU A 206 18.06 11.31 -5.56
N VAL A 207 17.99 12.41 -4.80
CA VAL A 207 18.16 13.77 -5.32
C VAL A 207 19.56 13.94 -5.95
N LYS A 208 20.62 13.44 -5.30
CA LYS A 208 21.98 13.46 -5.87
C LYS A 208 22.06 12.71 -7.20
N ILE A 209 21.45 11.53 -7.28
CA ILE A 209 21.42 10.72 -8.51
C ILE A 209 20.64 11.46 -9.61
N LYS A 210 19.45 11.99 -9.29
CA LYS A 210 18.62 12.78 -10.22
C LYS A 210 19.40 13.96 -10.78
N THR A 211 20.11 14.71 -9.93
CA THR A 211 20.92 15.87 -10.33
C THR A 211 22.00 15.49 -11.34
N LYS A 212 22.62 14.31 -11.18
CA LYS A 212 23.66 13.83 -12.09
C LYS A 212 23.12 13.33 -13.42
N ILE A 213 21.99 12.62 -13.41
CA ILE A 213 21.47 11.90 -14.59
C ILE A 213 20.51 12.76 -15.41
N ASP A 214 19.74 13.64 -14.77
CA ASP A 214 18.76 14.50 -15.43
C ASP A 214 18.77 15.91 -14.78
N PRO A 215 19.86 16.68 -15.00
CA PRO A 215 20.03 18.02 -14.41
C PRO A 215 18.99 19.03 -14.92
N GLU A 216 18.52 18.88 -16.15
CA GLU A 216 17.50 19.74 -16.76
C GLU A 216 16.07 19.40 -16.28
N ASN A 217 15.94 18.33 -15.48
CA ASN A 217 14.67 17.83 -14.97
C ASN A 217 13.66 17.54 -16.10
N PHE A 218 14.12 16.95 -17.19
CA PHE A 218 13.29 16.57 -18.34
C PHE A 218 12.23 15.56 -17.91
N PHE A 219 12.64 14.50 -17.19
CA PHE A 219 11.73 13.49 -16.67
C PHE A 219 11.10 13.97 -15.36
N ARG A 220 9.94 14.64 -15.46
CA ARG A 220 9.26 15.22 -14.31
C ARG A 220 7.75 15.00 -14.32
N HIS A 221 7.18 15.06 -13.11
CA HIS A 221 5.76 15.10 -12.82
C HIS A 221 5.56 15.73 -11.42
N GLU A 222 4.34 15.78 -10.92
CA GLU A 222 3.99 16.56 -9.72
C GLU A 222 4.64 16.06 -8.43
N GLN A 223 5.09 14.81 -8.36
CA GLN A 223 5.92 14.29 -7.26
C GLN A 223 7.24 13.66 -7.74
N SER A 224 7.83 14.18 -8.83
CA SER A 224 9.13 13.65 -9.29
C SER A 224 10.24 14.15 -8.38
N ILE A 225 11.26 13.34 -8.14
CA ILE A 225 12.43 13.76 -7.37
C ILE A 225 13.06 14.96 -8.10
N PRO A 226 13.21 16.13 -7.46
CA PRO A 226 13.82 17.29 -8.10
C PRO A 226 15.35 17.15 -8.11
N PRO A 227 16.05 17.65 -9.14
CA PRO A 227 17.49 17.86 -9.03
C PRO A 227 17.77 19.00 -8.04
N LEU A 228 18.98 19.03 -7.50
CA LEU A 228 19.49 20.23 -6.83
C LEU A 228 19.71 21.29 -7.92
N CYS A 229 19.30 22.53 -7.65
CA CYS A 229 19.73 23.64 -8.49
C CYS A 229 21.26 23.70 -8.44
N LEU A 230 21.92 23.38 -9.55
CA LEU A 230 23.31 23.70 -9.75
C LEU A 230 23.39 25.24 -9.78
N SER A 231 24.09 25.81 -8.81
CA SER A 231 24.45 27.23 -8.79
C SER A 231 25.37 27.55 -9.97
#